data_AF-K0B2X7-F1
#
_entry.id   AF-K0B2X7-F1
#
_cell.length_a   1.000
_cell.length_b   1.000
_cell.length_c   1.000
_cell.angle_alpha   90.00
_cell.angle_beta   90.00
_cell.angle_gamma   90.00
#
_symmetry.space_group_name_H-M   'P 1'
#
loop_
_entity.id
_entity.type
_entity.pdbx_description
1 polymer ?
#
loop_
_entity_poly.entity_id
_entity_poly.type
_entity_poly.pdbx_seq_one_letter_code
_entity_poly.pdbx_strand_id
1 'polypeptide(L)'
;MNKALDIIICLLINSFSFILWGLSMIISSDIPVKISTNEARIMSLLIIIFFICYSIYLKTTKYISLNMSLLLMPLALWFVSMQQALTYHYHKYSTAIDTLGFSITFIIFTQLVYREFKNKKDVRL
;
A
#
# COMPACT_ATOMS: atom_id res chain seq x y z
N MET A 1 -13.52 -12.80 13.23
CA MET A 1 -13.59 -13.32 11.85
C MET A 1 -13.16 -14.78 11.82
N ASN A 2 -13.75 -15.61 10.96
CA ASN A 2 -13.31 -16.99 10.73
C ASN A 2 -11.90 -16.98 10.10
N LYS A 3 -11.06 -17.97 10.43
CA LYS A 3 -9.68 -18.12 9.96
C LYS A 3 -9.57 -18.09 8.44
N ALA A 4 -10.40 -18.87 7.74
CA ALA A 4 -10.37 -18.94 6.28
C ALA A 4 -10.69 -17.58 5.63
N LEU A 5 -11.73 -16.90 6.13
CA LEU A 5 -12.12 -15.57 5.64
C LEU A 5 -11.02 -14.53 5.89
N ASP A 6 -10.34 -14.57 7.05
CA ASP A 6 -9.26 -13.65 7.36
C ASP A 6 -8.09 -13.81 6.40
N ILE A 7 -7.70 -15.06 6.10
CA ILE A 7 -6.63 -15.36 5.14
C ILE A 7 -7.03 -14.91 3.73
N ILE A 8 -8.27 -15.18 3.30
CA ILE A 8 -8.76 -14.76 1.97
C ILE A 8 -8.72 -13.23 1.84
N ILE A 9 -9.24 -12.50 2.82
CA ILE A 9 -9.24 -11.02 2.79
C ILE A 9 -7.80 -10.48 2.82
N CYS A 10 -6.93 -11.08 3.63
CA CYS A 10 -5.49 -10.77 3.67
C CYS A 10 -4.88 -10.87 2.27
N LEU A 11 -5.08 -11.99 1.59
CA LEU A 11 -4.54 -12.22 0.25
C LEU A 11 -5.12 -11.22 -0.76
N LEU A 12 -6.44 -11.00 -0.75
CA LEU A 12 -7.11 -10.07 -1.66
C LEU A 12 -6.59 -8.63 -1.50
N ILE A 13 -6.51 -8.13 -0.27
CA ILE A 13 -6.10 -6.75 -0.01
C ILE A 13 -4.61 -6.54 -0.36
N ASN A 14 -3.73 -7.49 -0.02
CA ASN A 14 -2.31 -7.38 -0.37
C ASN A 14 -2.10 -7.52 -1.88
N SER A 15 -2.84 -8.40 -2.56
CA SER A 15 -2.81 -8.52 -4.03
C SER A 15 -3.29 -7.23 -4.69
N PHE A 16 -4.33 -6.60 -4.15
CA PHE A 16 -4.81 -5.31 -4.63
C PHE A 16 -3.76 -4.20 -4.47
N SER A 17 -3.03 -4.17 -3.34
CA SER A 17 -1.89 -3.24 -3.15
C SER A 17 -0.81 -3.41 -4.22
N PHE A 18 -0.46 -4.67 -4.54
CA PHE A 18 0.50 -4.98 -5.59
C PHE A 18 -0.01 -4.56 -6.99
N ILE A 19 -1.29 -4.79 -7.27
CA ILE A 19 -1.93 -4.35 -8.52
C ILE A 19 -1.92 -2.83 -8.64
N LEU A 20 -2.20 -2.08 -7.56
CA LEU A 20 -2.15 -0.62 -7.59
C LEU A 20 -0.76 -0.09 -7.94
N TRP A 21 0.30 -0.71 -7.41
CA TRP A 21 1.67 -0.40 -7.81
C TRP A 21 1.93 -0.74 -9.28
N GLY A 22 1.49 -1.91 -9.74
CA GLY A 22 1.64 -2.28 -11.15
C GLY A 22 0.93 -1.31 -12.10
N LEU A 23 -0.27 -0.85 -11.74
CA LEU A 23 -1.02 0.15 -12.51
C LEU A 23 -0.31 1.51 -12.54
N SER A 24 0.32 1.95 -11.44
CA SER A 24 1.07 3.20 -11.46
C SER A 24 2.26 3.13 -12.40
N MET A 25 2.96 1.99 -12.43
CA MET A 25 4.07 1.74 -13.36
C MET A 25 3.63 1.71 -14.82
N ILE A 26 2.44 1.16 -15.12
CA ILE A 26 1.90 1.17 -16.49
C ILE A 26 1.59 2.61 -16.93
N ILE A 27 0.92 3.39 -16.08
CA ILE A 27 0.54 4.78 -16.38
C ILE A 27 1.77 5.68 -16.52
N SER A 28 2.87 5.36 -15.83
CA SER A 28 4.14 6.10 -15.92
C SER A 28 5.14 5.52 -16.93
N SER A 29 4.76 4.49 -17.71
CA SER A 29 5.70 3.77 -18.59
C SER A 29 6.10 4.50 -19.87
N ASP A 30 5.29 5.47 -20.33
CA ASP A 30 5.55 6.20 -21.57
C ASP A 30 6.81 7.08 -21.48
N ILE A 31 7.54 7.21 -22.60
CA ILE A 31 8.68 8.14 -22.72
C ILE A 31 8.42 9.10 -23.91
N PRO A 32 8.25 10.42 -23.68
CA PRO A 32 8.19 11.08 -22.39
C PRO A 32 6.90 10.76 -21.63
N VAL A 33 6.99 10.71 -20.30
CA VAL A 33 5.86 10.38 -19.42
C VAL A 33 4.74 11.39 -19.60
N LYS A 34 3.58 10.93 -20.07
CA LYS A 34 2.38 11.74 -20.28
C LYS A 34 1.22 11.20 -19.44
N ILE A 35 1.18 11.61 -18.17
CA ILE A 35 0.07 11.28 -17.28
C ILE A 35 -0.96 12.41 -17.33
N SER A 36 -2.21 12.07 -17.66
CA SER A 36 -3.32 13.01 -17.62
C SER A 36 -3.74 13.33 -16.18
N THR A 37 -4.38 14.49 -16.00
CA THR A 37 -4.96 14.86 -14.70
C THR A 37 -6.00 13.87 -14.21
N ASN A 38 -6.78 13.27 -15.12
CA ASN A 38 -7.81 12.30 -14.78
C ASN A 38 -7.21 10.97 -14.31
N GLU A 39 -6.18 10.45 -14.98
CA GLU A 39 -5.47 9.24 -14.53
C GLU A 39 -4.85 9.44 -13.15
N ALA A 40 -4.22 10.58 -12.92
CA ALA A 40 -3.64 10.91 -11.63
C ALA A 40 -4.68 10.96 -10.51
N ARG A 41 -5.85 11.56 -10.78
CA ARG A 41 -6.98 11.62 -9.82
C ARG A 41 -7.54 10.24 -9.52
N ILE A 42 -7.77 9.42 -10.55
CA ILE A 42 -8.30 8.06 -10.40
C ILE A 42 -7.33 7.21 -9.58
N MET A 43 -6.03 7.24 -9.91
CA MET A 43 -5.03 6.48 -9.15
C MET A 43 -4.93 6.94 -7.70
N SER A 44 -4.91 8.25 -7.45
CA SER A 44 -4.88 8.78 -6.08
C SER A 44 -6.11 8.34 -5.28
N LEU A 45 -7.30 8.37 -5.90
CA LEU A 45 -8.55 7.93 -5.28
C LEU A 45 -8.54 6.43 -4.97
N LEU A 46 -8.02 5.59 -5.87
CA LEU A 46 -7.88 4.15 -5.64
C LEU A 46 -6.93 3.84 -4.46
N ILE A 47 -5.81 4.56 -4.34
CA ILE A 47 -4.89 4.38 -3.22
C ILE A 47 -5.54 4.82 -1.89
N ILE A 48 -6.34 5.90 -1.90
CA ILE A 48 -7.11 6.33 -0.72
C ILE A 48 -8.17 5.29 -0.34
N ILE A 49 -8.90 4.73 -1.31
CA ILE A 49 -9.86 3.65 -1.06
C ILE A 49 -9.16 2.44 -0.46
N PHE A 50 -8.00 2.05 -1.02
CA PHE A 50 -7.17 0.99 -0.45
C PHE A 50 -6.82 1.27 1.01
N PHE A 51 -6.40 2.49 1.35
CA PHE A 51 -6.09 2.88 2.72
C PHE A 51 -7.30 2.69 3.66
N ILE A 52 -8.48 3.13 3.25
CA ILE A 52 -9.71 3.02 4.05
C ILE A 52 -10.08 1.54 4.24
N CYS A 53 -10.11 0.75 3.17
CA CYS A 53 -10.43 -0.67 3.21
C CYS A 53 -9.45 -1.44 4.11
N TYR A 54 -8.14 -1.18 3.97
CA TYR A 54 -7.12 -1.82 4.80
C TYR A 54 -7.28 -1.42 6.26
N SER A 55 -7.49 -0.13 6.55
CA SER A 55 -7.66 0.37 7.92
C SER A 55 -8.87 -0.25 8.63
N ILE A 56 -9.96 -0.50 7.91
CA ILE A 56 -11.14 -1.20 8.43
C ILE A 56 -10.81 -2.68 8.70
N TYR A 57 -10.16 -3.35 7.74
CA TYR A 57 -9.74 -4.75 7.88
C TYR A 57 -8.75 -4.96 9.05
N LEU A 58 -7.84 -4.01 9.26
CA LEU A 58 -6.84 -4.04 10.33
C LEU A 58 -7.49 -4.12 11.72
N LYS A 59 -8.73 -3.66 11.91
CA LYS A 59 -9.45 -3.80 13.19
C LYS A 59 -9.89 -5.23 13.50
N THR A 60 -10.05 -6.07 12.48
CA THR A 60 -10.71 -7.39 12.64
C THR A 60 -9.76 -8.58 12.42
N THR A 61 -8.65 -8.38 11.70
CA THR A 61 -7.69 -9.46 11.44
C THR A 61 -7.01 -9.95 12.71
N LYS A 62 -6.74 -11.26 12.78
CA LYS A 62 -5.89 -11.90 13.81
C LYS A 62 -4.50 -12.24 13.27
N TYR A 63 -4.31 -12.28 11.96
CA TYR A 63 -3.07 -12.68 11.30
C TYR A 63 -2.18 -11.48 10.96
N ILE A 64 -1.75 -10.74 11.98
CA ILE A 64 -0.95 -9.51 11.82
C ILE A 64 0.40 -9.82 11.17
N SER A 65 1.12 -10.84 11.64
CA SER A 65 2.43 -11.22 11.08
C SER A 65 2.39 -11.62 9.60
N LEU A 66 1.33 -12.31 9.16
CA LEU A 66 1.13 -12.64 7.76
C LEU A 66 0.92 -11.36 6.93
N ASN A 67 0.05 -10.47 7.41
CA ASN A 67 -0.20 -9.17 6.76
C ASN A 67 1.08 -8.33 6.64
N MET A 68 1.88 -8.24 7.71
CA MET A 68 3.17 -7.56 7.66
C MET A 68 4.10 -8.16 6.61
N SER A 69 4.21 -9.48 6.58
CA SER A 69 5.10 -10.18 5.64
C SER A 69 4.72 -9.94 4.18
N LEU A 70 3.42 -9.94 3.87
CA LEU A 70 2.93 -9.68 2.52
C LEU A 70 3.05 -8.21 2.12
N LEU A 71 2.83 -7.28 3.06
CA LEU A 71 2.86 -5.83 2.79
C LEU A 71 4.29 -5.30 2.59
N LEU A 72 5.33 -6.01 3.07
CA LEU A 72 6.73 -5.63 2.87
C LEU A 72 7.10 -5.47 1.39
N MET A 73 6.57 -6.35 0.53
CA MET A 73 6.88 -6.31 -0.90
C MET A 73 6.29 -5.05 -1.57
N PRO A 74 4.97 -4.76 -1.49
CA PRO A 74 4.43 -3.48 -1.95
C PRO A 74 5.12 -2.26 -1.34
N LEU A 75 5.46 -2.30 -0.04
CA LEU A 75 6.16 -1.20 0.61
C LEU A 75 7.52 -0.90 -0.04
N ALA A 76 8.32 -1.94 -0.27
CA ALA A 76 9.62 -1.79 -0.93
C ALA A 76 9.49 -1.30 -2.37
N LEU A 77 8.49 -1.79 -3.10
CA LEU A 77 8.24 -1.38 -4.48
C LEU A 77 7.83 0.10 -4.58
N TRP A 78 6.90 0.55 -3.74
CA TRP A 78 6.53 1.96 -3.67
C TRP A 78 7.70 2.85 -3.23
N PHE A 79 8.54 2.37 -2.31
CA PHE A 79 9.74 3.10 -1.89
C PHE A 79 10.71 3.31 -3.06
N VAL A 80 11.00 2.24 -3.83
CA VAL A 80 11.87 2.33 -5.01
C VAL A 80 11.27 3.26 -6.06
N SER A 81 9.98 3.16 -6.37
CA SER A 81 9.30 4.06 -7.31
C SER A 81 9.37 5.51 -6.87
N MET A 82 9.08 5.80 -5.60
CA MET A 82 9.17 7.15 -5.04
C MET A 82 10.61 7.69 -5.14
N GLN A 83 11.61 6.88 -4.78
CA GLN A 83 13.02 7.28 -4.86
C GLN A 83 13.43 7.62 -6.30
N GLN A 84 13.05 6.78 -7.27
CA GLN A 84 13.34 7.04 -8.69
C GLN A 84 12.65 8.32 -9.17
N ALA A 85 11.37 8.50 -8.85
CA ALA A 85 10.60 9.67 -9.27
C ALA A 85 11.16 10.99 -8.72
N LEU A 86 11.69 10.96 -7.49
CA LEU A 86 12.36 12.11 -6.86
C LEU A 86 13.76 12.34 -7.45
N THR A 87 14.54 11.28 -7.66
CA THR A 87 15.94 11.37 -8.15
C THR A 87 16.01 11.83 -9.60
N TYR A 88 15.14 11.31 -10.45
CA TYR A 88 15.15 11.56 -11.89
C TYR A 88 14.14 12.62 -12.33
N HIS A 89 13.54 13.36 -11.39
CA HIS A 89 12.56 14.41 -11.66
C HIS A 89 11.47 13.98 -12.66
N TYR A 90 10.83 12.85 -12.37
CA TYR A 90 9.74 12.34 -13.20
C TYR A 90 8.58 13.32 -13.26
N HIS A 91 7.64 13.06 -14.18
CA HIS A 91 6.44 13.89 -14.31
C HIS A 91 5.74 14.05 -12.96
N LYS A 92 5.38 15.30 -12.62
CA LYS A 92 4.83 15.69 -11.30
C LYS A 92 3.71 14.80 -10.78
N TYR A 93 2.86 14.28 -11.67
CA TYR A 93 1.78 13.37 -11.28
C TYR A 93 2.27 11.97 -10.91
N SER A 94 3.30 11.45 -11.60
CA SER A 94 3.93 10.18 -11.20
C SER A 94 4.53 10.33 -9.81
N THR A 95 5.35 11.36 -9.60
CA THR A 95 5.98 11.62 -8.30
C THR A 95 4.95 11.75 -7.18
N ALA A 96 3.82 12.42 -7.43
CA ALA A 96 2.73 12.54 -6.46
C ALA A 96 2.08 11.18 -6.15
N ILE A 97 1.77 10.36 -7.17
CA ILE A 97 1.20 9.02 -7.00
C ILE A 97 2.17 8.12 -6.23
N ASP A 98 3.44 8.10 -6.60
CA ASP A 98 4.47 7.24 -5.99
C ASP A 98 4.71 7.62 -4.53
N THR A 99 4.79 8.92 -4.23
CA THR A 99 4.92 9.43 -2.86
C THR A 99 3.69 9.09 -2.01
N LEU A 100 2.48 9.22 -2.58
CA LEU A 100 1.22 8.91 -1.90
C LEU A 100 1.08 7.40 -1.65
N GLY A 101 1.42 6.57 -2.63
CA GLY A 101 1.43 5.11 -2.53
C GLY A 101 2.40 4.61 -1.47
N PHE A 102 3.62 5.16 -1.43
CA PHE A 102 4.58 4.86 -0.37
C PHE A 102 4.06 5.30 1.00
N SER A 103 3.62 6.54 1.14
CA SER A 103 3.16 7.10 2.42
C SER A 103 2.02 6.29 3.02
N ILE A 104 1.01 5.94 2.22
CA ILE A 104 -0.14 5.14 2.68
C ILE A 104 0.28 3.73 3.07
N THR A 105 1.08 3.06 2.23
CA THR A 105 1.56 1.71 2.53
C THR A 105 2.42 1.70 3.80
N PHE A 106 3.25 2.72 4.00
CA PHE A 106 4.06 2.89 5.20
C PHE A 106 3.21 3.14 6.46
N ILE A 107 2.18 3.98 6.37
CA ILE A 107 1.23 4.20 7.48
C ILE A 107 0.54 2.88 7.87
N ILE A 108 0.07 2.10 6.91
CA ILE A 108 -0.55 0.80 7.19
C ILE A 108 0.46 -0.15 7.86
N PHE A 109 1.69 -0.21 7.33
CA PHE A 109 2.73 -1.07 7.89
C PHE A 109 3.04 -0.70 9.34
N THR A 110 3.20 0.59 9.64
CA THR A 110 3.43 1.05 11.02
C THR A 110 2.26 0.76 11.95
N GLN A 111 1.01 0.85 11.48
CA GLN A 111 -0.18 0.44 12.24
C GLN A 111 -0.17 -1.07 12.58
N LEU A 112 0.25 -1.92 11.64
CA LEU A 112 0.39 -3.36 11.88
C LEU A 112 1.46 -3.65 12.93
N VAL A 113 2.63 -3.02 12.79
CA VAL A 113 3.75 -3.14 13.74
C VAL A 113 3.30 -2.72 15.15
N TYR A 114 2.65 -1.56 15.27
CA TYR A 114 2.13 -1.07 16.54
C TYR A 114 1.14 -2.09 17.18
N ARG A 115 0.23 -2.64 16.38
CA ARG A 115 -0.76 -3.60 16.87
C ARG A 115 -0.13 -4.92 17.30
N GLU A 116 0.87 -5.41 16.58
CA GLU A 116 1.64 -6.61 16.95
C GLU A 116 2.33 -6.43 18.31
N PHE A 117 2.97 -5.27 18.52
CA PHE A 117 3.60 -4.95 19.80
C PHE A 117 2.59 -4.83 20.94
N LYS A 118 1.45 -4.18 20.69
CA LYS A 118 0.38 -4.06 21.69
C LYS A 118 -0.15 -5.44 22.11
N ASN A 119 -0.48 -6.30 21.15
CA ASN A 119 -0.99 -7.63 21.44
C ASN A 119 0.02 -8.49 22.23
N LYS A 120 1.32 -8.38 21.95
CA LYS A 120 2.36 -9.08 22.72
C LYS A 120 2.51 -8.57 24.15
N LYS A 121 2.28 -7.27 24.38
CA LYS A 121 2.29 -6.67 25.72
C LYS A 121 1.11 -7.18 26.55
N ASP A 122 -0.09 -7.23 25.97
CA ASP A 122 -1.31 -7.67 26.65
C ASP A 122 -1.28 -9.15 27.04
N VAL A 123 -0.54 -10.01 26.32
CA VAL A 123 -0.37 -11.43 26.66
C VAL A 123 0.63 -11.68 27.81
N ARG A 124 1.49 -10.70 28.11
CA ARG A 124 2.53 -10.81 29.16
C ARG A 124 2.09 -10.29 30.53
N LEU A 125 0.90 -9.71 30.63
CA LEU A 125 0.27 -9.21 31.86
C LEU A 125 -0.83 -10.17 32.31
#